data_AF-A0A8W7PQG8-F1
#
_entry.id   AF-A0A8W7PQG8-F1
#
_cell.length_a   1.000
_cell.length_b   1.000
_cell.length_c   1.000
_cell.angle_alpha   90.00
_cell.angle_beta   90.00
_cell.angle_gamma   90.00
#
_symmetry.space_group_name_H-M   'P 1'
#
loop_
_entity.id
_entity.type
_entity.pdbx_description
1 polymer ?
#
loop_
_entity_poly.entity_id
_entity_poly.type
_entity_poly.pdbx_seq_one_letter_code
_entity_poly.pdbx_strand_id
1 'polypeptide(L)'
;MFNQFYVFYVGVYILLLQSRIKVSVSSTMMTTTTEESAALQPYFDFDVPRNLTVTVGQTGFLHCRVERLGDKDVAWIRKRDIHILTTGASTYTSDQRFQVLHPEGSVNWTLQIKYPQVRDTGVYECQINTEPKMSLSYTLNVIG
;
A
#
# COMPACT_ATOMS: atom_id res chain seq x y z
N MET A 1 46.69 13.48 -9.70
CA MET A 1 45.66 12.71 -10.43
C MET A 1 44.40 12.47 -9.56
N PHE A 2 43.96 13.46 -8.78
CA PHE A 2 42.74 13.37 -7.93
C PHE A 2 41.75 14.53 -8.15
N ASN A 3 42.14 15.58 -8.88
CA ASN A 3 41.30 16.77 -9.09
C ASN A 3 40.37 16.66 -10.32
N GLN A 4 40.66 15.78 -11.28
CA GLN A 4 39.81 15.60 -12.46
C GLN A 4 38.54 14.82 -12.14
N PHE A 5 38.63 13.72 -11.37
CA PHE A 5 37.46 12.92 -10.99
C PHE A 5 36.45 13.69 -10.14
N TYR A 6 36.92 14.60 -9.27
CA TYR A 6 36.02 15.43 -8.46
C TYR A 6 35.25 16.44 -9.32
N VAL A 7 35.91 17.07 -10.28
CA VAL A 7 35.27 17.99 -11.25
C VAL A 7 34.27 17.26 -12.15
N PHE A 8 34.57 16.03 -12.58
CA PHE A 8 33.63 15.19 -13.33
C PHE A 8 32.42 14.77 -12.48
N TYR A 9 32.63 14.37 -11.22
CA TYR A 9 31.54 13.93 -10.33
C TYR A 9 30.62 15.09 -9.94
N VAL A 10 31.17 16.25 -9.58
CA VAL A 10 30.40 17.48 -9.31
C VAL A 10 29.72 17.99 -10.58
N GLY A 11 30.37 17.87 -11.75
CA GLY A 11 29.80 18.22 -13.05
C GLY A 11 28.60 17.36 -13.46
N VAL A 12 28.70 16.03 -13.29
CA VAL A 12 27.57 15.11 -13.52
C VAL A 12 26.45 15.35 -12.50
N TYR A 13 26.77 15.62 -11.24
CA TYR A 13 25.78 15.95 -10.21
C TYR A 13 25.05 17.28 -10.51
N ILE A 14 25.75 18.31 -11.02
CA ILE A 14 25.15 19.58 -11.46
C ILE A 14 24.32 19.41 -12.74
N LEU A 15 24.76 18.57 -13.69
CA LEU A 15 23.99 18.23 -14.89
C LEU A 15 22.72 17.43 -14.56
N LEU A 16 22.77 16.55 -13.55
CA LEU A 16 21.60 15.83 -13.03
C LEU A 16 20.65 16.73 -12.21
N LEU A 17 21.14 17.85 -11.66
CA LEU A 17 20.32 18.85 -10.96
C LEU A 17 19.67 19.90 -11.88
N GLN A 18 20.07 19.96 -13.17
CA GLN A 18 19.55 20.92 -14.16
C GLN A 18 18.66 20.29 -15.23
N SER A 19 17.97 19.17 -14.96
CA SER A 19 16.83 18.76 -15.77
C SER A 19 15.54 19.47 -15.31
N ARG A 20 15.57 20.80 -15.23
CA ARG A 20 14.36 21.63 -15.22
C ARG A 20 14.17 22.12 -16.64
N ILE A 21 13.44 21.34 -17.44
CA ILE A 21 12.90 21.80 -18.71
C ILE A 21 12.24 23.16 -18.46
N LYS A 22 12.75 24.24 -19.06
CA LYS A 22 12.05 25.53 -19.08
C LYS A 22 10.92 25.43 -20.08
N VAL A 23 9.74 25.03 -19.61
CA VAL A 23 8.50 25.17 -20.38
C VAL A 23 8.13 26.66 -20.38
N SER A 24 8.09 27.29 -21.55
CA SER A 24 7.51 28.63 -21.71
C SER A 24 5.98 28.51 -21.73
N VAL A 25 5.34 28.81 -20.60
CA VAL A 25 3.87 28.86 -20.50
C VAL A 25 3.40 30.27 -20.87
N SER A 26 2.66 30.39 -21.98
CA SER A 26 1.91 31.59 -22.35
C SER A 26 0.70 31.77 -21.42
N SER A 27 0.35 33.00 -21.05
CA SER A 27 -0.54 33.30 -19.92
C SER A 27 -1.94 32.71 -20.05
N THR A 28 -2.22 31.66 -19.27
CA THR A 28 -3.50 31.47 -18.57
C THR A 28 -3.17 30.76 -17.26
N MET A 29 -3.53 31.41 -16.14
CA MET A 29 -3.19 31.13 -14.73
C MET A 29 -2.65 29.72 -14.38
N MET A 30 -1.36 29.62 -14.04
CA MET A 30 -0.82 28.56 -13.17
C MET A 30 -0.54 29.16 -11.80
N THR A 31 -1.47 28.98 -10.89
CA THR A 31 -1.27 29.22 -9.45
C THR A 31 -1.73 27.96 -8.73
N THR A 32 -0.96 27.56 -7.70
CA THR A 32 -1.16 26.42 -6.76
C THR A 32 -0.98 24.98 -7.29
N THR A 33 0.24 24.41 -7.19
CA THR A 33 0.51 22.97 -7.43
C THR A 33 1.20 22.24 -6.25
N THR A 34 1.09 22.72 -5.02
CA THR A 34 1.64 22.00 -3.83
C THR A 34 0.61 21.67 -2.75
N GLU A 35 -0.61 22.21 -2.81
CA GLU A 35 -1.68 21.90 -1.85
C GLU A 35 -2.74 20.93 -2.40
N GLU A 36 -2.90 20.86 -3.73
CA GLU A 36 -3.89 19.99 -4.38
C GLU A 36 -3.47 18.51 -4.42
N SER A 37 -2.16 18.22 -4.47
CA SER A 37 -1.66 16.83 -4.51
C SER A 37 -1.76 16.09 -3.19
N ALA A 38 -1.81 16.79 -2.05
CA ALA A 38 -2.03 16.18 -0.74
C ALA A 38 -3.52 15.85 -0.50
N ALA A 39 -4.42 16.69 -1.03
CA ALA A 39 -5.87 16.51 -0.95
C ALA A 39 -6.39 15.34 -1.78
N LEU A 40 -5.58 14.77 -2.68
CA LEU A 40 -5.95 13.61 -3.52
C LEU A 40 -5.31 12.30 -3.06
N GLN A 41 -4.57 12.29 -1.94
CA GLN A 41 -3.91 11.07 -1.48
C GLN A 41 -4.92 10.06 -0.92
N PRO A 42 -4.69 8.76 -1.16
CA PRO A 42 -5.48 7.72 -0.54
C PRO A 42 -5.29 7.76 0.96
N TYR A 43 -6.30 7.36 1.70
CA TYR A 43 -6.22 7.25 3.15
C TYR A 43 -7.03 6.07 3.65
N PHE A 44 -6.64 5.58 4.82
CA PHE A 44 -7.38 4.51 5.47
C PHE A 44 -8.52 5.08 6.29
N ASP A 45 -9.65 4.38 6.29
CA ASP A 45 -10.68 4.56 7.32
C ASP A 45 -10.24 3.79 8.59
N PHE A 46 -10.05 4.54 9.67
CA PHE A 46 -9.56 4.03 10.95
C PHE A 46 -10.66 3.53 11.88
N ASP A 47 -11.94 3.73 11.53
CA ASP A 47 -13.11 3.29 12.31
C ASP A 47 -13.41 1.79 12.11
N VAL A 48 -12.53 1.08 11.40
CA VAL A 48 -12.63 -0.37 11.16
C VAL A 48 -11.87 -1.14 12.26
N PRO A 49 -12.49 -2.16 12.89
CA PRO A 49 -11.80 -3.00 13.87
C PRO A 49 -10.57 -3.70 13.28
N ARG A 50 -9.43 -3.56 13.98
CA ARG A 50 -8.15 -4.15 13.57
C ARG A 50 -7.77 -5.43 14.32
N ASN A 51 -8.56 -5.80 15.32
CA ASN A 51 -8.36 -7.03 16.10
C ASN A 51 -9.51 -7.98 15.83
N LEU A 52 -9.21 -9.12 15.24
CA LEU A 52 -10.18 -10.17 14.93
C LEU A 52 -9.82 -11.41 15.75
N THR A 53 -10.79 -11.92 16.52
CA THR A 53 -10.70 -13.25 17.13
C THR A 53 -11.68 -14.19 16.46
N VAL A 54 -11.22 -15.36 16.05
CA VAL A 54 -12.04 -16.41 15.44
C VAL A 54 -11.72 -17.76 16.04
N THR A 55 -12.69 -18.68 16.03
CA THR A 55 -12.45 -20.08 16.38
C THR A 55 -11.82 -20.81 15.21
N VAL A 56 -10.99 -21.83 15.47
CA VAL A 56 -10.44 -22.72 14.45
C VAL A 56 -11.56 -23.20 13.50
N GLY A 57 -11.29 -23.16 12.19
CA GLY A 57 -12.24 -23.58 11.17
C GLY A 57 -13.27 -22.51 10.77
N GLN A 58 -13.59 -21.54 11.63
CA GLN A 58 -14.51 -20.45 11.32
C GLN A 58 -13.83 -19.40 10.43
N THR A 59 -14.40 -19.13 9.26
CA THR A 59 -13.84 -18.13 8.33
C THR A 59 -13.71 -16.76 8.99
N GLY A 60 -12.51 -16.19 8.92
CA GLY A 60 -12.22 -14.84 9.38
C GLY A 60 -12.23 -13.81 8.24
N PHE A 61 -12.56 -12.57 8.57
CA PHE A 61 -12.60 -11.44 7.64
C PHE A 61 -11.87 -10.24 8.24
N LEU A 62 -10.73 -9.88 7.66
CA LEU A 62 -10.04 -8.63 7.99
C LEU A 62 -10.44 -7.57 6.98
N HIS A 63 -11.17 -6.55 7.45
CA HIS A 63 -11.67 -5.49 6.60
C HIS A 63 -10.65 -4.34 6.53
N CYS A 64 -10.20 -3.99 5.33
CA CYS A 64 -9.43 -2.77 5.11
C CYS A 64 -10.24 -1.84 4.22
N ARG A 65 -10.45 -0.60 4.66
CA ARG A 65 -11.20 0.41 3.93
C ARG A 65 -10.25 1.51 3.48
N VAL A 66 -10.20 1.74 2.17
CA VAL A 66 -9.29 2.72 1.56
C VAL A 66 -10.09 3.66 0.68
N GLU A 67 -10.08 4.92 1.07
CA GLU A 67 -10.74 6.01 0.36
C GLU A 67 -9.76 6.67 -0.61
N ARG A 68 -10.29 7.18 -1.74
CA ARG A 68 -9.50 7.86 -2.78
C ARG A 68 -8.30 7.04 -3.29
N LEU A 69 -8.49 5.74 -3.50
CA LEU A 69 -7.42 4.85 -3.97
C LEU A 69 -6.80 5.31 -5.30
N GLY A 70 -7.60 5.82 -6.23
CA GLY A 70 -7.13 6.30 -7.52
C GLY A 70 -6.53 5.17 -8.36
N ASP A 71 -5.31 5.39 -8.86
CA ASP A 71 -4.51 4.45 -9.66
C ASP A 71 -3.60 3.53 -8.80
N LYS A 72 -3.79 3.54 -7.48
CA LYS A 72 -3.01 2.74 -6.52
C LYS A 72 -3.66 1.38 -6.30
N ASP A 73 -2.89 0.46 -5.76
CA ASP A 73 -3.31 -0.89 -5.41
C ASP A 73 -3.22 -1.11 -3.90
N VAL A 74 -4.10 -1.98 -3.40
CA VAL A 74 -4.06 -2.51 -2.04
C VAL A 74 -3.47 -3.91 -2.05
N ALA A 75 -2.54 -4.18 -1.14
CA ALA A 75 -1.95 -5.51 -0.94
C ALA A 75 -2.20 -6.00 0.49
N TRP A 76 -2.43 -7.30 0.64
CA TRP A 76 -2.44 -7.97 1.94
C TRP A 76 -1.13 -8.73 2.13
N ILE A 77 -0.46 -8.49 3.25
CA ILE A 77 0.86 -9.07 3.55
C ILE A 77 0.82 -9.73 4.92
N ARG A 78 1.34 -10.96 5.03
CA ARG A 78 1.54 -11.62 6.32
C ARG A 78 2.87 -11.19 6.91
N LYS A 79 2.87 -10.63 8.12
CA LYS A 79 4.06 -9.95 8.66
C LYS A 79 5.20 -10.85 9.10
N ARG A 80 4.90 -12.03 9.65
CA ARG A 80 5.93 -12.92 10.22
C ARG A 80 7.00 -13.34 9.22
N ASP A 81 6.64 -13.41 7.94
CA ASP A 81 7.47 -13.90 6.83
C ASP A 81 7.44 -12.98 5.61
N ILE A 82 6.80 -11.81 5.73
CA ILE A 82 6.67 -10.80 4.67
C ILE A 82 6.07 -11.41 3.39
N HIS A 83 5.20 -12.41 3.54
CA HIS A 83 4.60 -13.11 2.41
C HIS A 83 3.42 -12.29 1.86
N ILE A 84 3.48 -11.94 0.58
CA ILE A 84 2.38 -11.27 -0.12
C ILE A 84 1.26 -12.30 -0.32
N LEU A 85 0.09 -11.99 0.22
CA LEU A 85 -1.11 -12.83 0.10
C LEU A 85 -1.89 -12.44 -1.16
N THR A 86 -2.15 -11.15 -1.34
CA THR A 86 -2.92 -10.60 -2.46
C THR A 86 -2.36 -9.24 -2.88
N THR A 87 -2.57 -8.87 -4.15
CA THR A 87 -2.34 -7.53 -4.69
C THR A 87 -3.53 -7.17 -5.58
N GLY A 88 -4.20 -6.06 -5.27
CA GLY A 88 -5.48 -5.73 -5.88
C GLY A 88 -6.48 -6.87 -5.69
N ALA A 89 -7.26 -7.17 -6.74
CA ALA A 89 -8.21 -8.29 -6.74
C ALA A 89 -7.55 -9.67 -6.97
N SER A 90 -6.23 -9.73 -7.14
CA SER A 90 -5.50 -10.96 -7.48
C SER A 90 -4.87 -11.60 -6.25
N THR A 91 -5.00 -12.92 -6.12
CA THR A 91 -4.36 -13.71 -5.04
C THR A 91 -2.98 -14.17 -5.48
N TYR A 92 -1.94 -13.86 -4.69
CA TYR A 92 -0.54 -14.17 -5.00
C TYR A 92 -0.04 -15.43 -4.30
N THR A 93 -0.53 -15.71 -3.09
CA THR A 93 -0.20 -16.95 -2.39
C THR A 93 -0.88 -18.17 -3.03
N SER A 94 -0.24 -19.33 -2.97
CA SER A 94 -0.85 -20.60 -3.43
C SER A 94 -1.82 -21.20 -2.40
N ASP A 95 -1.84 -20.69 -1.17
CA ASP A 95 -2.78 -21.13 -0.13
C ASP A 95 -4.18 -20.57 -0.42
N GLN A 96 -5.04 -21.42 -1.00
CA GLN A 96 -6.40 -21.09 -1.44
C GLN A 96 -7.33 -20.61 -0.33
N ARG A 97 -6.93 -20.75 0.95
CA ARG A 97 -7.68 -20.25 2.10
C ARG A 97 -7.66 -18.73 2.20
N PHE A 98 -6.61 -18.08 1.68
CA PHE A 98 -6.48 -16.64 1.66
C PHE A 98 -7.02 -16.10 0.34
N GLN A 99 -8.04 -15.25 0.42
CA GLN A 99 -8.67 -14.64 -0.75
C GLN A 99 -9.00 -13.19 -0.44
N VAL A 100 -8.99 -12.33 -1.46
CA VAL A 100 -9.50 -10.96 -1.34
C VAL A 100 -10.96 -10.93 -1.78
N LEU A 101 -11.80 -10.29 -0.97
CA LEU A 101 -13.17 -9.94 -1.33
C LEU A 101 -13.22 -8.44 -1.56
N HIS A 102 -13.46 -8.07 -2.81
CA HIS A 102 -13.55 -6.69 -3.26
C HIS A 102 -14.70 -6.58 -4.28
N PRO A 103 -15.89 -6.11 -3.86
CA PRO A 103 -16.95 -5.77 -4.79
C PRO A 103 -16.50 -4.65 -5.72
N GLU A 104 -16.88 -4.71 -7.00
CA GLU A 104 -16.49 -3.71 -7.99
C GLU A 104 -16.88 -2.29 -7.56
N GLY A 105 -15.92 -1.35 -7.63
CA GLY A 105 -16.10 0.04 -7.21
C GLY A 105 -16.19 0.27 -5.71
N SER A 106 -16.01 -0.77 -4.88
CA SER A 106 -16.04 -0.63 -3.42
C SER A 106 -14.73 -0.06 -2.86
N VAL A 107 -14.82 0.67 -1.76
CA VAL A 107 -13.65 1.08 -0.96
C VAL A 107 -13.17 -0.04 -0.02
N ASN A 108 -13.90 -1.16 0.03
CA ASN A 108 -13.62 -2.28 0.91
C ASN A 108 -12.68 -3.30 0.25
N TRP A 109 -11.58 -3.59 0.92
CA TRP A 109 -10.55 -4.57 0.58
C TRP A 109 -10.47 -5.58 1.72
N THR A 110 -11.32 -6.62 1.66
CA THR A 110 -11.42 -7.59 2.76
C THR A 110 -10.56 -8.81 2.50
N LEU A 111 -9.64 -9.14 3.40
CA LEU A 111 -8.96 -10.44 3.39
C LEU A 111 -9.86 -11.48 4.05
N GLN A 112 -10.29 -12.46 3.27
CA GLN A 112 -10.97 -13.66 3.75
C GLN A 112 -9.94 -14.74 4.07
N ILE A 113 -10.07 -15.37 5.23
CA ILE A 113 -9.20 -16.46 5.68
C ILE A 113 -10.09 -17.66 6.01
N LYS A 114 -10.16 -18.63 5.10
CA LYS A 114 -10.99 -19.84 5.25
C LYS A 114 -10.29 -20.88 6.13
N TYR A 115 -11.06 -21.56 6.96
CA TYR A 115 -10.58 -22.63 7.84
C TYR A 115 -9.28 -22.27 8.60
N PRO A 116 -9.23 -21.12 9.28
CA PRO A 116 -8.02 -20.66 9.95
C PRO A 116 -7.62 -21.66 11.04
N GLN A 117 -6.31 -21.80 11.24
CA GLN A 117 -5.69 -22.65 12.24
C GLN A 117 -5.01 -21.77 13.29
N VAL A 118 -4.74 -22.31 14.49
CA VAL A 118 -4.03 -21.56 15.56
C VAL A 118 -2.72 -20.95 15.05
N ARG A 119 -2.01 -21.66 14.16
CA ARG A 119 -0.79 -21.19 13.51
C ARG A 119 -0.99 -19.97 12.61
N ASP A 120 -2.20 -19.62 12.18
CA ASP A 120 -2.46 -18.43 11.36
C ASP A 120 -2.56 -17.16 12.20
N THR A 121 -2.61 -17.28 13.53
CA THR A 121 -2.51 -16.15 14.47
C THR A 121 -1.28 -15.30 14.17
N GLY A 122 -1.47 -13.98 14.19
CA GLY A 122 -0.40 -13.03 13.96
C GLY A 122 -0.88 -11.73 13.33
N VAL A 123 0.10 -10.96 12.85
CA VAL A 123 -0.14 -9.64 12.23
C VAL A 123 -0.21 -9.78 10.71
N TYR A 124 -1.21 -9.13 10.14
CA TYR A 124 -1.43 -8.97 8.71
C TYR A 124 -1.44 -7.47 8.39
N GLU A 125 -0.87 -7.07 7.27
CA GLU A 125 -0.85 -5.68 6.83
C GLU A 125 -1.68 -5.48 5.59
N CYS A 126 -2.54 -4.47 5.62
CA CYS A 126 -3.12 -3.86 4.44
C CYS A 126 -2.20 -2.71 4.01
N GLN A 127 -1.59 -2.81 2.84
CA GLN A 127 -0.63 -1.84 2.33
C GLN A 127 -1.16 -1.17 1.06
N ILE A 128 -0.93 0.14 0.91
CA ILE A 128 -1.17 0.90 -0.33
C ILE A 128 0.19 1.19 -0.97
N ASN A 129 0.31 0.99 -2.28
CA ASN A 129 1.54 1.24 -3.06
C ASN A 129 1.81 2.74 -3.34
N THR A 130 1.61 3.60 -2.34
CA THR A 130 2.02 5.01 -2.37
C THR A 130 3.53 5.16 -2.16
N GLU A 131 4.06 6.35 -2.43
CA GLU A 131 5.43 6.74 -2.10
C GLU A 131 5.40 7.96 -1.16
N PRO A 132 5.81 7.84 0.11
CA PRO A 132 6.22 6.60 0.79
C PRO A 132 5.06 5.62 0.99
N LYS A 133 5.36 4.33 1.19
CA LYS A 133 4.32 3.31 1.39
C LYS A 133 3.46 3.61 2.61
N MET A 134 2.15 3.39 2.47
CA MET A 134 1.17 3.50 3.55
C MET A 134 0.71 2.09 3.97
N SER A 135 0.55 1.84 5.27
CA SER A 135 0.14 0.52 5.77
C SER A 135 -0.69 0.59 7.05
N LEU A 136 -1.63 -0.34 7.20
CA LEU A 136 -2.35 -0.63 8.43
C LEU A 136 -2.16 -2.08 8.86
N SER A 137 -1.86 -2.25 10.15
CA SER A 137 -1.70 -3.57 10.77
C SER A 137 -3.00 -4.06 11.41
N TYR A 138 -3.27 -5.34 11.20
CA TYR A 138 -4.41 -6.10 11.71
C TYR A 138 -3.91 -7.31 12.50
N THR A 139 -4.48 -7.56 13.66
CA THR A 139 -4.17 -8.73 14.49
C THR A 139 -5.26 -9.78 14.31
N LEU A 140 -4.87 -10.97 13.86
CA LEU A 140 -5.73 -12.15 13.88
C LEU A 140 -5.35 -13.02 15.07
N ASN A 141 -6.32 -13.38 15.89
CA ASN A 141 -6.21 -14.35 16.98
C ASN A 141 -7.12 -15.55 16.69
N VAL A 142 -6.53 -16.75 16.56
CA VAL A 142 -7.29 -17.97 16.29
C VAL A 142 -7.29 -18.84 17.54
N ILE A 143 -8.46 -19.02 18.14
CA ILE A 143 -8.66 -19.79 19.37
C ILE A 143 -9.23 -21.18 19.06
N GLY A 144 -8.83 -22.18 19.85
CA GLY A 144 -9.26 -23.58 19.73
C GLY A 144 -10.36 -23.94 20.71
#